data_AF-A0A0C2J3K6-F1
#
_entry.id   AF-A0A0C2J3K6-F1
#
_cell.length_a   1.000
_cell.length_b   1.000
_cell.length_c   1.000
_cell.angle_alpha   90.00
_cell.angle_beta   90.00
_cell.angle_gamma   90.00
#
_symmetry.space_group_name_H-M   'P 1'
#
loop_
_entity.id
_entity.type
_entity.pdbx_description
1 polymer ?
#
loop_
_entity_poly.entity_id
_entity_poly.type
_entity_poly.pdbx_seq_one_letter_code
_entity_poly.pdbx_strand_id
1 'polypeptide(L)'
;MIYAPFYVNSNDDNGLISGNWGTVTEGTKPTEWVNMRDIYREYLQELVPVRWGQCFVFSALVTSICRDLGILCRSVTGFSIGHDNNGDGILTIYLDEMTMEIIKRNSETLWYTRQ
;
A
#
# COMPACT_ATOMS: atom_id res chain seq x y z
N MET A 1 -22.18 0.07 -7.44
CA MET A 1 -21.74 -0.80 -6.34
C MET A 1 -20.36 -1.36 -6.69
N ILE A 2 -19.31 -0.53 -6.64
CA ILE A 2 -17.89 -0.92 -6.70
C ILE A 2 -17.06 0.15 -5.96
N TYR A 3 -17.32 0.37 -4.67
CA TYR A 3 -16.53 1.31 -3.86
C TYR A 3 -15.48 0.60 -2.98
N ALA A 4 -15.43 -0.73 -3.00
CA ALA A 4 -14.57 -1.54 -2.15
C ALA A 4 -13.08 -1.10 -2.10
N PRO A 5 -12.39 -0.78 -3.23
CA PRO A 5 -10.99 -0.37 -3.16
C PRO A 5 -10.78 1.00 -2.49
N PHE A 6 -11.75 1.92 -2.58
CA PHE A 6 -11.68 3.25 -1.98
C PHE A 6 -11.73 3.19 -0.44
N TYR A 7 -12.48 2.23 0.11
CA TYR A 7 -12.65 2.10 1.56
C TYR A 7 -11.57 1.25 2.26
N VAL A 8 -10.60 0.67 1.55
CA VAL A 8 -9.51 -0.07 2.21
C VAL A 8 -8.45 0.88 2.76
N ASN A 9 -8.06 1.87 1.96
CA ASN A 9 -7.09 2.88 2.37
C ASN A 9 -7.74 3.98 3.19
N SER A 10 -7.04 4.45 4.24
CA SER A 10 -7.57 5.49 5.11
C SER A 10 -7.47 6.91 4.58
N ASN A 11 -6.68 7.16 3.52
CA ASN A 11 -6.58 8.51 2.96
C ASN A 11 -7.95 8.92 2.40
N ASP A 12 -8.30 10.19 2.58
CA ASP A 12 -9.53 10.87 2.16
C ASP A 12 -10.82 10.39 2.89
N ASP A 13 -11.12 9.10 2.88
CA ASP A 13 -12.43 8.56 3.28
C ASP A 13 -12.44 7.83 4.63
N ASN A 14 -11.35 7.91 5.41
CA ASN A 14 -11.21 7.22 6.70
C ASN A 14 -11.49 5.70 6.62
N GLY A 15 -11.03 5.08 5.54
CA GLY A 15 -11.10 3.65 5.29
C GLY A 15 -10.34 2.77 6.29
N LEU A 16 -10.28 1.47 5.99
CA LEU A 16 -9.96 0.41 6.94
C LEU A 16 -8.57 0.53 7.58
N ILE A 17 -7.52 0.85 6.80
CA ILE A 17 -6.14 0.80 7.27
C ILE A 17 -5.29 1.96 6.72
N SER A 18 -4.43 2.51 7.58
CA SER A 18 -3.46 3.55 7.23
C SER A 18 -2.14 2.95 6.76
N GLY A 19 -1.55 3.54 5.72
CA GLY A 19 -0.28 3.09 5.15
C GLY A 19 0.95 3.67 5.86
N ASN A 20 2.01 2.87 6.02
CA ASN A 20 3.31 3.35 6.51
C ASN A 20 4.49 2.59 5.86
N TRP A 21 5.37 3.34 5.19
CA TRP A 21 6.59 2.86 4.51
C TRP A 21 7.89 3.29 5.21
N GLY A 22 7.80 3.93 6.37
CA GLY A 22 8.92 4.33 7.20
C GLY A 22 9.07 3.46 8.45
N THR A 23 9.67 4.04 9.49
CA THR A 23 9.82 3.38 10.79
C THR A 23 8.48 3.35 11.53
N VAL A 24 8.07 2.16 11.98
CA VAL A 24 6.87 1.95 12.80
C VAL A 24 7.27 2.01 14.27
N THR A 25 6.80 3.04 14.99
CA THR A 25 7.02 3.23 16.43
C THR A 25 5.82 2.81 17.27
N GLU A 26 4.62 2.81 16.69
CA GLU A 26 3.35 2.47 17.33
C GLU A 26 2.47 1.70 16.34
N GLY A 27 1.57 0.86 16.85
CA GLY A 27 0.73 -0.03 16.03
C GLY A 27 1.46 -1.30 15.59
N THR A 28 0.82 -2.06 14.71
CA THR A 28 1.35 -3.33 14.19
C THR A 28 2.22 -3.08 12.96
N LYS A 29 3.40 -3.73 12.88
CA LYS A 29 4.23 -3.60 11.69
C LYS A 29 3.51 -4.27 10.51
N PRO A 30 3.56 -3.69 9.30
CA PRO A 30 2.91 -4.28 8.13
C PRO A 30 3.26 -5.76 7.89
N THR A 31 4.50 -6.17 8.20
CA THR A 31 5.00 -7.54 8.04
C THR A 31 4.51 -8.53 9.11
N GLU A 32 3.89 -8.05 10.19
CA GLU A 32 3.39 -8.89 11.29
C GLU A 32 1.92 -9.32 11.08
N TRP A 33 1.23 -8.76 10.09
CA TRP A 33 -0.13 -9.18 9.75
C TRP A 33 -0.13 -10.58 9.13
N VAL A 34 -0.68 -11.55 9.87
CA VAL A 34 -0.89 -12.93 9.38
C VAL A 34 -2.34 -13.16 8.94
N ASN A 35 -3.31 -12.58 9.65
CA ASN A 35 -4.74 -12.78 9.39
C ASN A 35 -5.45 -11.45 9.15
N MET A 36 -6.06 -11.30 7.97
CA MET A 36 -6.83 -10.09 7.62
C MET A 36 -8.05 -9.89 8.54
N ARG A 37 -8.56 -10.98 9.15
CA ARG A 37 -9.65 -10.91 10.13
C ARG A 37 -9.32 -10.03 11.34
N ASP A 38 -8.06 -9.98 11.75
CA ASP A 38 -7.66 -9.21 12.92
C ASP A 38 -7.75 -7.71 12.63
N ILE A 39 -7.38 -7.28 11.42
CA ILE A 39 -7.56 -5.90 10.94
C ILE A 39 -9.05 -5.52 10.94
N TYR A 40 -9.94 -6.38 10.42
CA TYR A 40 -11.38 -6.07 10.44
C TYR A 40 -11.94 -5.96 11.86
N ARG A 41 -11.50 -6.84 12.77
CA ARG A 41 -11.96 -6.82 14.17
C ARG A 41 -11.53 -5.55 14.88
N GLU A 42 -10.27 -5.16 14.74
CA GLU A 42 -9.73 -3.95 15.33
C GLU A 42 -10.46 -2.71 14.80
N TYR A 43 -10.65 -2.63 13.47
CA TYR A 43 -11.42 -1.53 12.87
C TYR A 43 -12.86 -1.46 13.39
N LEU A 44 -13.56 -2.59 13.52
CA LEU A 44 -14.94 -2.62 14.00
C LEU A 44 -15.08 -2.29 15.50
N GLN A 45 -14.03 -2.49 16.29
CA GLN A 45 -14.03 -2.16 17.72
C GLN A 45 -13.84 -0.66 17.94
N GLU A 46 -12.88 -0.06 17.24
CA GLU A 46 -12.49 1.33 17.48
C GLU A 46 -13.14 2.31 16.50
N LEU A 47 -13.64 1.81 15.36
CA LEU A 47 -14.21 2.60 14.24
C LEU A 47 -13.26 3.69 13.72
N VAL A 48 -11.96 3.46 13.87
CA VAL A 48 -10.88 4.28 13.34
C VAL A 48 -9.92 3.41 12.50
N PRO A 49 -9.20 4.00 11.54
CA PRO A 49 -8.29 3.24 10.70
C PRO A 49 -7.22 2.50 11.50
N VAL A 50 -7.05 1.22 11.16
CA VAL A 50 -6.03 0.36 11.74
C VAL A 50 -4.65 0.79 11.27
N ARG A 51 -3.62 0.58 12.09
CA ARG A 51 -2.23 0.94 11.81
C ARG A 51 -1.34 -0.30 11.92
N TRP A 52 -0.58 -0.73 10.91
CA TRP A 52 -0.29 -0.10 9.60
C TRP A 52 -0.32 -1.08 8.44
N GLY A 53 -0.51 -0.58 7.22
CA GLY A 53 -0.46 -1.34 5.97
C GLY A 53 0.70 -0.95 5.05
N GLN A 54 1.12 -1.91 4.22
CA GLN A 54 1.92 -1.70 3.01
C GLN A 54 1.23 -2.39 1.84
N CYS A 55 1.75 -2.23 0.61
CA CYS A 55 1.10 -2.68 -0.62
C CYS A 55 0.58 -4.14 -0.58
N PHE A 56 1.32 -5.07 0.04
CA PHE A 56 0.88 -6.45 0.19
C PHE A 56 -0.30 -6.62 1.17
N VAL A 57 -0.38 -5.81 2.22
CA VAL A 57 -1.52 -5.78 3.16
C VAL A 57 -2.77 -5.25 2.45
N PHE A 58 -2.64 -4.13 1.73
CA PHE A 58 -3.74 -3.58 0.94
C PHE A 58 -4.24 -4.58 -0.11
N SER A 59 -3.32 -5.22 -0.84
CA SER A 59 -3.65 -6.23 -1.84
C SER A 59 -4.39 -7.44 -1.23
N ALA A 60 -3.96 -7.90 -0.06
CA ALA A 60 -4.61 -8.99 0.66
C ALA A 60 -6.02 -8.61 1.13
N LEU A 61 -6.20 -7.40 1.67
CA LEU A 61 -7.50 -6.88 2.11
C LEU A 61 -8.50 -6.78 0.96
N VAL A 62 -8.13 -6.11 -0.14
CA VAL A 62 -8.99 -5.99 -1.33
C VAL A 62 -9.35 -7.38 -1.87
N THR A 63 -8.38 -8.31 -1.93
CA THR A 63 -8.64 -9.68 -2.37
C THR A 63 -9.61 -10.42 -1.43
N SER A 64 -9.48 -10.24 -0.11
CA SER A 64 -10.43 -10.79 0.86
C SER A 64 -11.85 -10.26 0.62
N ILE A 65 -12.01 -8.93 0.54
CA ILE A 65 -13.31 -8.28 0.34
C ILE A 65 -13.96 -8.76 -0.96
N CYS A 66 -13.21 -8.77 -2.05
CA CYS A 66 -13.74 -9.23 -3.34
C CYS A 66 -14.20 -10.69 -3.25
N ARG A 67 -13.44 -11.60 -2.62
CA ARG A 67 -13.84 -13.00 -2.45
C ARG A 67 -15.10 -13.14 -1.58
N ASP A 68 -15.21 -12.36 -0.51
CA ASP A 68 -16.39 -12.35 0.36
C ASP A 68 -17.64 -11.85 -0.38
N LEU A 69 -17.47 -10.96 -1.36
CA LEU A 69 -18.52 -10.46 -2.25
C LEU A 69 -18.80 -11.37 -3.46
N GLY A 70 -18.11 -12.51 -3.60
CA GLY A 70 -18.24 -13.41 -4.76
C GLY A 70 -17.56 -12.92 -6.04
N ILE A 71 -16.68 -11.92 -5.94
CA ILE A 71 -15.91 -11.37 -7.06
C ILE A 71 -14.57 -12.11 -7.17
N LEU A 72 -14.32 -12.70 -8.34
CA LEU A 72 -13.04 -13.36 -8.64
C LEU A 72 -11.91 -12.32 -8.67
N CYS A 73 -10.95 -12.50 -7.78
CA CYS A 73 -9.79 -11.62 -7.64
C CYS A 73 -8.55 -12.40 -7.16
N ARG A 74 -7.38 -11.86 -7.50
CA ARG A 74 -6.09 -12.37 -7.04
C ARG A 74 -5.11 -11.20 -6.88
N SER A 75 -4.22 -11.31 -5.92
CA SER A 75 -3.04 -10.44 -5.83
C SER A 75 -2.08 -10.72 -6.98
N VAL A 76 -1.42 -9.66 -7.46
CA VAL A 76 -0.33 -9.71 -8.42
C VAL A 76 0.86 -8.97 -7.82
N THR A 77 2.04 -9.56 -7.92
CA THR A 77 3.29 -8.96 -7.47
C THR A 77 4.09 -8.51 -8.68
N GLY A 78 4.41 -7.21 -8.73
CA GLY A 78 5.33 -6.65 -9.70
C GLY A 78 6.73 -6.51 -9.11
N PHE A 79 7.75 -6.74 -9.93
CA PHE A 79 9.15 -6.47 -9.56
C PHE A 79 9.60 -5.21 -10.30
N SER A 80 10.24 -4.29 -9.58
CA SER A 80 10.72 -3.01 -10.13
C SER A 80 9.62 -2.17 -10.79
N ILE A 81 8.62 -1.77 -10.01
CA ILE A 81 7.47 -1.00 -10.49
C ILE A 81 7.76 0.50 -10.39
N GLY A 82 7.79 1.18 -11.54
CA GLY A 82 7.85 2.62 -11.60
C GLY A 82 6.55 3.25 -11.12
N HIS A 83 6.64 4.22 -10.22
CA HIS A 83 5.55 5.08 -9.81
C HIS A 83 5.69 6.41 -10.51
N ASP A 84 5.07 6.46 -11.69
CA ASP A 84 4.93 7.64 -12.54
C ASP A 84 4.01 8.66 -11.84
N ASN A 85 4.56 9.84 -11.55
CA ASN A 85 3.88 10.90 -10.84
C ASN A 85 3.22 11.91 -11.79
N ASN A 86 3.62 11.95 -13.07
CA ASN A 86 3.20 12.97 -14.03
C ASN A 86 2.28 12.43 -15.15
N GLY A 87 2.20 11.10 -15.29
CA GLY A 87 1.34 10.39 -16.23
C GLY A 87 1.85 10.35 -17.67
N ASP A 88 3.14 10.60 -17.92
CA ASP A 88 3.73 10.58 -19.27
C ASP A 88 4.19 9.19 -19.72
N GLY A 89 4.18 8.19 -18.82
CA GLY A 89 4.59 6.82 -19.09
C GLY A 89 6.11 6.61 -19.14
N ILE A 90 6.92 7.59 -18.72
CA ILE A 90 8.38 7.55 -18.71
C ILE A 90 8.89 7.74 -17.29
N LEU A 91 9.56 6.72 -16.75
CA LEU A 91 10.19 6.83 -15.43
C LEU A 91 11.42 7.74 -15.47
N THR A 92 11.36 8.87 -14.78
CA THR A 92 12.46 9.86 -14.72
C THR A 92 13.19 9.82 -13.38
N ILE A 93 14.51 9.55 -13.43
CA ILE A 93 15.39 9.51 -12.25
C ILE A 93 16.57 10.47 -12.47
N TYR A 94 16.79 11.38 -11.52
CA TYR A 94 17.91 12.31 -11.51
C TYR A 94 19.01 11.81 -10.58
N LEU A 95 20.25 11.84 -11.05
CA LEU A 95 21.43 11.47 -10.27
C LEU A 95 22.26 12.71 -9.97
N ASP A 96 22.81 12.78 -8.77
CA ASP A 96 23.86 13.73 -8.43
C ASP A 96 25.13 13.35 -9.20
N GLU A 97 25.70 14.30 -9.95
CA GLU A 97 26.79 14.04 -10.87
C GLU A 97 28.07 13.53 -10.17
N MET A 98 28.30 13.95 -8.93
CA MET A 98 29.52 13.63 -8.20
C MET A 98 29.42 12.31 -7.43
N THR A 99 28.29 12.10 -6.77
CA THR A 99 28.06 10.94 -5.89
C THR A 99 27.38 9.77 -6.61
N MET A 100 26.76 10.04 -7.77
CA MET A 100 25.88 9.12 -8.49
C MET A 100 24.67 8.66 -7.65
N GLU A 101 24.33 9.40 -6.59
CA GLU A 101 23.16 9.12 -5.75
C GLU A 101 21.88 9.70 -6.37
N ILE A 102 20.73 9.05 -6.09
CA ILE A 102 19.43 9.51 -6.58
C ILE A 102 18.98 10.79 -5.87
N ILE A 103 18.69 11.83 -6.64
CA ILE A 103 18.09 13.07 -6.16
C ILE A 103 16.59 12.84 -5.97
N LYS A 104 16.21 12.39 -4.77
CA LYS A 104 14.82 12.00 -4.44
C LYS A 104 13.77 13.07 -4.71
N ARG A 105 14.11 14.36 -4.56
CA ARG A 105 13.13 15.46 -4.63
C ARG A 105 12.49 15.60 -6.02
N ASN A 106 13.25 15.33 -7.08
CA ASN A 106 12.80 15.50 -8.46
C ASN A 106 12.62 14.17 -9.20
N SER A 107 13.14 13.08 -8.63
CA SER A 107 13.04 11.76 -9.23
C SER A 107 11.71 11.12 -8.90
N GLU A 108 11.19 10.39 -9.86
CA GLU A 108 10.11 9.44 -9.63
C GLU A 108 10.63 8.22 -8.89
N THR A 109 9.70 7.42 -8.36
CA THR A 109 10.05 6.34 -7.44
C THR A 109 10.00 4.98 -8.13
N LEU A 110 11.02 4.16 -7.90
CA LEU A 110 11.03 2.76 -8.29
C LEU A 110 10.79 1.87 -7.06
N TRP A 111 9.71 1.11 -7.07
CA TRP A 111 9.35 0.19 -5.99
C TRP A 111 9.95 -1.19 -6.23
N TYR A 112 10.76 -1.63 -5.27
CA TYR A 112 11.33 -2.97 -5.27
C TYR A 112 10.58 -3.87 -4.30
N THR A 113 10.04 -4.97 -4.81
CA THR A 113 9.57 -6.08 -3.98
C THR A 113 10.71 -7.09 -3.83
N ARG A 114 11.07 -7.41 -2.58
CA ARG A 114 12.07 -8.45 -2.29
C ARG A 114 11.40 -9.83 -2.38
N GLN A 115 12.10 -10.81 -2.92
CA GLN A 115 11.72 -12.22 -2.83
C GLN A 115 12.00 -12.76 -1.44
#